data_AF-A0A960NR08-F1
#
_entry.id   AF-A0A960NR08-F1
#
_cell.length_a   1.000
_cell.length_b   1.000
_cell.length_c   1.000
_cell.angle_alpha   90.00
_cell.angle_beta   90.00
_cell.angle_gamma   90.00
#
_symmetry.space_group_name_H-M   'P 1'
#
loop_
_entity.id
_entity.type
_entity.pdbx_description
1 polymer ?
#
loop_
_entity_poly.entity_id
_entity_poly.type
_entity_poly.pdbx_seq_one_letter_code
_entity_poly.pdbx_strand_id
1 'polypeptide(L)'
;TGSGTLVKDGTGSLTFTENISYTGTLEVGGGTLVLSGMDLTVTNLIITADTILDFSGLDSRIFATNFSFLSDDITLNIINWTKNADGFFATNWLGATQDLVNNGGAKPMSQILFDGLNPGGDPWTWNDTGWDSYNDEIYPRVPEPSTYGAILTAATLALLAYRKRKARQLANQEKA
;
A
#
# COMPACT_ATOMS: atom_id res chain seq x y z
N THR A 1 -4.72 -29.39 -7.81
CA THR A 1 -3.76 -28.41 -7.26
C THR A 1 -2.35 -28.90 -7.57
N GLY A 2 -1.45 -27.99 -7.96
CA GLY A 2 -0.05 -28.31 -8.26
C GLY A 2 0.89 -27.48 -7.39
N SER A 3 2.06 -28.03 -7.07
CA SER A 3 3.11 -27.35 -6.30
C SER A 3 4.30 -26.93 -7.18
N GLY A 4 4.10 -26.91 -8.49
CA GLY A 4 5.13 -26.52 -9.46
C GLY A 4 5.47 -25.04 -9.36
N THR A 5 6.51 -24.65 -10.09
CA THR A 5 6.87 -23.25 -10.30
C THR A 5 6.34 -22.80 -11.65
N LEU A 6 5.58 -21.70 -11.65
CA LEU A 6 5.26 -20.94 -12.86
C LEU A 6 6.19 -19.74 -12.91
N VAL A 7 6.82 -19.52 -14.07
CA VAL A 7 7.71 -18.39 -14.29
C VAL A 7 7.09 -17.48 -15.35
N LYS A 8 6.89 -16.21 -15.00
CA LYS A 8 6.58 -15.14 -15.93
C LYS A 8 7.84 -14.34 -16.21
N ASP A 9 8.51 -14.66 -17.32
CA ASP A 9 9.68 -13.94 -17.81
C ASP A 9 9.35 -12.98 -18.96
N GLY A 10 10.35 -12.17 -19.33
CA GLY A 10 10.31 -11.27 -20.47
C GLY A 10 9.52 -10.00 -20.23
N THR A 11 9.69 -9.02 -21.11
CA THR A 11 9.15 -7.66 -20.93
C THR A 11 7.67 -7.52 -21.32
N GLY A 12 7.03 -8.57 -21.83
CA GLY A 12 5.64 -8.56 -22.26
C GLY A 12 4.65 -8.73 -21.10
N SER A 13 3.36 -8.69 -21.45
CA SER A 13 2.25 -8.84 -20.51
C SER A 13 1.76 -10.28 -20.42
N LEU A 14 1.48 -10.74 -19.20
CA LEU A 14 0.68 -11.92 -18.92
C LEU A 14 -0.65 -11.47 -18.34
N THR A 15 -1.74 -11.69 -19.08
CA THR A 15 -3.10 -11.32 -18.64
C THR A 15 -3.84 -12.54 -18.14
N PHE A 16 -4.40 -12.44 -16.95
CA PHE A 16 -5.32 -13.44 -16.44
C PHE A 16 -6.69 -13.27 -17.07
N THR A 17 -7.23 -14.37 -17.57
CA THR A 17 -8.59 -14.44 -18.10
C THR A 17 -9.53 -15.22 -17.18
N GLU A 18 -8.96 -15.86 -16.15
CA GLU A 18 -9.64 -16.60 -15.10
C GLU A 18 -8.82 -16.51 -13.81
N ASN A 19 -9.44 -16.82 -12.67
CA ASN A 19 -8.73 -16.92 -11.39
C ASN A 19 -7.65 -18.01 -11.45
N ILE A 20 -6.46 -17.68 -10.94
CA ILE A 20 -5.33 -18.61 -10.88
C ILE A 20 -5.09 -19.02 -9.43
N SER A 21 -5.21 -20.32 -9.15
CA SER A 21 -5.03 -20.87 -7.80
C SER A 21 -4.24 -22.17 -7.82
N TYR A 22 -3.07 -22.19 -7.17
CA TYR A 22 -2.24 -23.39 -7.01
C TYR A 22 -1.27 -23.25 -5.83
N THR A 23 -0.82 -24.37 -5.27
CA THR A 23 -0.01 -24.42 -4.04
C THR A 23 1.49 -24.42 -4.35
N GLY A 24 1.92 -23.58 -5.29
CA GLY A 24 3.28 -23.54 -5.81
C GLY A 24 3.87 -22.13 -5.78
N THR A 25 4.91 -21.95 -6.57
CA THR A 25 5.64 -20.67 -6.68
C THR A 25 5.27 -19.98 -7.99
N LEU A 26 4.90 -18.70 -7.92
CA LEU A 26 4.92 -17.79 -9.05
C LEU A 26 6.18 -16.93 -8.96
N GLU A 27 7.08 -17.08 -9.93
CA GLU A 27 8.20 -16.17 -10.13
C GLU A 27 7.83 -15.17 -11.23
N VAL A 28 8.01 -13.88 -10.96
CA VAL A 28 7.77 -12.81 -11.94
C VAL A 28 9.09 -12.13 -12.24
N GLY A 29 9.69 -12.52 -13.36
CA GLY A 29 10.96 -12.03 -13.91
C GLY A 29 10.80 -10.82 -14.84
N GLY A 30 9.78 -9.99 -14.59
CA GLY A 30 9.57 -8.70 -15.23
C GLY A 30 8.39 -8.62 -16.21
N GLY A 31 8.28 -7.47 -16.86
CA GLY A 31 7.14 -7.11 -17.69
C GLY A 31 5.90 -6.81 -16.86
N THR A 32 4.71 -7.13 -17.39
CA THR A 32 3.44 -6.83 -16.73
C THR A 32 2.66 -8.09 -16.39
N LEU A 33 2.17 -8.20 -15.16
CA LEU A 33 1.13 -9.14 -14.77
C LEU A 33 -0.19 -8.39 -14.67
N VAL A 34 -1.17 -8.71 -15.53
CA VAL A 34 -2.47 -8.05 -15.57
C VAL A 34 -3.52 -8.97 -14.95
N LEU A 35 -4.16 -8.53 -13.87
CA LEU A 35 -5.15 -9.32 -13.14
C LEU A 35 -6.53 -9.33 -13.80
N SER A 36 -6.91 -8.24 -14.48
CA SER A 36 -8.17 -8.16 -15.24
C SER A 36 -9.45 -8.51 -14.43
N GLY A 37 -9.49 -8.19 -13.13
CA GLY A 37 -10.59 -8.53 -12.24
C GLY A 37 -10.55 -9.97 -11.69
N MET A 38 -9.43 -10.68 -11.91
CA MET A 38 -9.24 -12.06 -11.46
C MET A 38 -8.35 -12.13 -10.22
N ASP A 39 -8.58 -13.17 -9.42
CA ASP A 39 -7.81 -13.44 -8.22
C ASP A 39 -6.60 -14.34 -8.50
N LEU A 40 -5.52 -14.07 -7.78
CA LEU A 40 -4.33 -14.92 -7.70
C LEU A 40 -4.22 -15.53 -6.30
N THR A 41 -4.04 -16.85 -6.21
CA THR A 41 -3.71 -17.53 -4.95
C THR A 41 -2.53 -18.47 -5.15
N VAL A 42 -1.42 -18.19 -4.47
CA VAL A 42 -0.16 -18.95 -4.56
C VAL A 42 0.46 -19.18 -3.19
N THR A 43 1.31 -20.20 -3.07
CA THR A 43 2.11 -20.37 -1.85
C THR A 43 3.25 -19.36 -1.81
N ASN A 44 4.01 -19.21 -2.89
CA ASN A 44 5.10 -18.25 -2.96
C ASN A 44 4.88 -17.30 -4.14
N LEU A 45 4.96 -16.00 -3.89
CA LEU A 45 5.09 -14.98 -4.91
C LEU A 45 6.48 -14.35 -4.79
N ILE A 46 7.28 -14.48 -5.84
CA ILE A 46 8.66 -14.00 -5.86
C ILE A 46 8.82 -13.04 -7.03
N ILE A 47 9.21 -11.80 -6.75
CA ILE A 47 9.56 -10.83 -7.79
C ILE A 47 11.06 -10.94 -8.04
N THR A 48 11.44 -11.34 -9.25
CA THR A 48 12.83 -11.64 -9.62
C THR A 48 13.44 -10.58 -10.54
N ALA A 49 12.63 -9.66 -11.09
CA ALA A 49 13.08 -8.47 -11.80
C ALA A 49 12.01 -7.36 -11.75
N ASP A 50 12.35 -6.15 -12.23
CA ASP A 50 11.43 -5.02 -12.30
C ASP A 50 10.11 -5.39 -12.99
N THR A 51 9.00 -5.24 -12.26
CA THR A 51 7.70 -5.78 -12.64
C THR A 51 6.60 -4.73 -12.48
N ILE A 52 5.63 -4.75 -13.39
CA ILE A 52 4.35 -4.05 -13.25
C ILE A 52 3.28 -5.05 -12.84
N LEU A 53 2.57 -4.78 -11.77
CA LEU A 53 1.34 -5.45 -11.40
C LEU A 53 0.16 -4.53 -11.69
N ASP A 54 -0.67 -4.94 -12.65
CA ASP A 54 -1.79 -4.15 -13.15
C ASP A 54 -3.12 -4.74 -12.67
N PHE A 55 -3.79 -4.02 -11.77
CA PHE A 55 -5.11 -4.37 -11.24
C PHE A 55 -6.24 -4.03 -12.21
N SER A 56 -5.94 -3.43 -13.37
CA SER A 56 -6.88 -3.08 -14.45
C SER A 56 -8.03 -2.13 -14.06
N GLY A 57 -8.06 -1.63 -12.82
CA GLY A 57 -9.16 -0.82 -12.29
C GLY A 57 -10.42 -1.65 -11.98
N LEU A 58 -10.26 -2.97 -11.83
CA LEU A 58 -11.31 -3.93 -11.51
C LEU A 58 -10.95 -4.65 -10.21
N ASP A 59 -11.95 -5.00 -9.42
CA ASP A 59 -11.80 -5.69 -8.13
C ASP A 59 -10.99 -7.00 -8.30
N SER A 60 -9.69 -6.95 -7.99
CA SER A 60 -8.77 -8.09 -8.09
C SER A 60 -8.03 -8.30 -6.78
N ARG A 61 -7.76 -9.56 -6.41
CA ARG A 61 -7.04 -9.87 -5.15
C ARG A 61 -5.89 -10.83 -5.35
N ILE A 62 -4.79 -10.57 -4.66
CA ILE A 62 -3.65 -11.48 -4.55
C ILE A 62 -3.58 -12.06 -3.15
N PHE A 63 -3.46 -13.38 -3.05
CA PHE A 63 -3.21 -14.10 -1.83
C PHE A 63 -1.92 -14.91 -1.98
N ALA A 64 -0.88 -14.50 -1.27
CA ALA A 64 0.39 -15.23 -1.18
C ALA A 64 0.59 -15.72 0.26
N THR A 65 1.04 -16.95 0.46
CA THR A 65 1.52 -17.35 1.80
C THR A 65 2.86 -16.67 2.11
N ASN A 66 3.77 -16.65 1.14
CA ASN A 66 5.07 -16.02 1.24
C ASN A 66 5.25 -15.04 0.08
N PHE A 67 5.66 -13.82 0.39
CA PHE A 67 6.00 -12.78 -0.58
C PHE A 67 7.44 -12.31 -0.36
N SER A 68 8.21 -12.14 -1.44
CA SER A 68 9.60 -11.72 -1.37
C SER A 68 10.09 -11.13 -2.69
N PHE A 69 11.21 -10.40 -2.59
CA PHE A 69 12.03 -9.98 -3.71
C PHE A 69 13.28 -10.85 -3.76
N LEU A 70 13.76 -11.16 -4.97
CA LEU A 70 15.02 -11.89 -5.16
C LEU A 70 16.24 -11.05 -4.73
N SER A 71 16.16 -9.74 -4.94
CA SER A 71 17.22 -8.79 -4.61
C SER A 71 16.64 -7.42 -4.29
N ASP A 72 17.49 -6.61 -3.65
CA ASP A 72 17.17 -5.29 -3.13
C ASP A 72 17.01 -4.21 -4.23
N ASP A 73 17.53 -4.41 -5.42
CA ASP A 73 17.50 -3.45 -6.54
C ASP A 73 16.25 -3.52 -7.42
N ILE A 74 15.36 -4.47 -7.12
CA ILE A 74 14.12 -4.68 -7.88
C ILE A 74 13.03 -3.71 -7.45
N THR A 75 12.24 -3.25 -8.41
CA THR A 75 11.04 -2.45 -8.20
C THR A 75 9.77 -3.20 -8.64
N LEU A 76 8.75 -3.22 -7.79
CA LEU A 76 7.40 -3.65 -8.14
C LEU A 76 6.50 -2.42 -8.23
N ASN A 77 6.06 -2.09 -9.45
CA ASN A 77 5.12 -0.99 -9.69
C ASN A 77 3.69 -1.54 -9.74
N ILE A 78 2.82 -1.06 -8.87
CA ILE A 78 1.41 -1.44 -8.80
C ILE A 78 0.59 -0.33 -9.45
N ILE A 79 -0.15 -0.65 -10.49
CA ILE A 79 -0.95 0.32 -11.25
C ILE A 79 -2.43 -0.04 -11.24
N ASN A 80 -3.26 0.97 -11.52
CA ASN A 80 -4.72 0.85 -11.58
C ASN A 80 -5.35 0.27 -10.30
N TRP A 81 -4.73 0.54 -9.16
CA TRP A 81 -5.19 0.11 -7.84
C TRP A 81 -6.34 1.00 -7.33
N THR A 82 -7.40 0.37 -6.86
CA THR A 82 -8.58 1.01 -6.28
C THR A 82 -8.71 0.65 -4.81
N LYS A 83 -8.58 1.67 -3.95
CA LYS A 83 -8.69 1.50 -2.49
C LYS A 83 -10.04 0.89 -2.11
N ASN A 84 -10.02 -0.10 -1.21
CA ASN A 84 -11.17 -0.87 -0.71
C ASN A 84 -11.81 -1.85 -1.71
N ALA A 85 -11.33 -1.91 -2.95
CA ALA A 85 -11.79 -2.88 -3.95
C ALA A 85 -10.71 -3.94 -4.20
N ASP A 86 -9.50 -3.47 -4.45
CA ASP A 86 -8.32 -4.30 -4.66
C ASP A 86 -7.65 -4.69 -3.35
N GLY A 87 -6.94 -5.82 -3.38
CA GLY A 87 -6.20 -6.32 -2.22
C GLY A 87 -4.96 -7.13 -2.57
N PHE A 88 -3.92 -6.98 -1.77
CA PHE A 88 -2.69 -7.75 -1.87
C PHE A 88 -2.32 -8.25 -0.48
N PHE A 89 -2.50 -9.55 -0.27
CA PHE A 89 -2.33 -10.20 1.03
C PHE A 89 -1.13 -11.14 1.01
N ALA A 90 -0.29 -11.05 2.04
CA ALA A 90 0.87 -11.89 2.24
C ALA A 90 1.05 -12.27 3.71
N THR A 91 0.86 -13.55 4.05
CA THR A 91 1.05 -14.02 5.44
C THR A 91 2.48 -13.82 5.92
N ASN A 92 3.47 -14.04 5.06
CA ASN A 92 4.87 -13.77 5.36
C ASN A 92 5.47 -12.91 4.26
N TRP A 93 5.79 -11.65 4.57
CA TRP A 93 6.63 -10.84 3.71
C TRP A 93 8.08 -10.86 4.22
N LEU A 94 8.92 -11.64 3.54
CA LEU A 94 10.29 -11.89 3.97
C LEU A 94 11.11 -10.59 4.00
N GLY A 95 11.67 -10.27 5.18
CA GLY A 95 12.50 -9.08 5.39
C GLY A 95 11.72 -7.80 5.69
N ALA A 96 10.40 -7.79 5.49
CA ALA A 96 9.55 -6.68 5.89
C ALA A 96 9.25 -6.71 7.40
N THR A 97 8.85 -5.57 7.95
CA THR A 97 8.38 -5.46 9.33
C THR A 97 6.94 -5.00 9.32
N GLN A 98 6.04 -5.77 9.97
CA GLN A 98 4.63 -5.42 10.09
C GLN A 98 4.44 -4.14 10.92
N ASP A 99 3.33 -3.46 10.65
CA ASP A 99 2.84 -2.27 11.36
C ASP A 99 3.80 -1.07 11.36
N LEU A 100 4.76 -1.05 10.42
CA LEU A 100 5.67 0.06 10.19
C LEU A 100 5.47 0.67 8.80
N VAL A 101 5.62 1.99 8.70
CA VAL A 101 5.51 2.71 7.42
C VAL A 101 6.83 2.64 6.68
N ASN A 102 6.86 1.90 5.56
CA ASN A 102 8.00 1.69 4.69
C ASN A 102 9.33 1.38 5.42
N ASN A 103 9.28 1.00 6.71
CA ASN A 103 10.38 1.02 7.67
C ASN A 103 11.41 2.17 7.43
N GLY A 104 10.94 3.40 7.19
CA GLY A 104 11.80 4.56 6.87
C GLY A 104 12.40 4.56 5.46
N GLY A 105 11.74 3.93 4.48
CA GLY A 105 12.26 3.69 3.14
C GLY A 105 13.17 2.45 3.05
N ALA A 106 13.14 1.58 4.05
CA ALA A 106 13.95 0.36 4.06
C ALA A 106 13.31 -0.76 3.23
N LYS A 107 14.20 -1.56 2.64
CA LYS A 107 13.81 -2.71 1.84
C LYS A 107 13.34 -3.85 2.75
N PRO A 108 12.39 -4.68 2.28
CA PRO A 108 11.81 -4.69 0.94
C PRO A 108 10.64 -3.72 0.74
N MET A 109 10.17 -3.04 1.79
CA MET A 109 8.94 -2.23 1.70
C MET A 109 9.07 -1.06 0.72
N SER A 110 10.29 -0.53 0.55
CA SER A 110 10.56 0.57 -0.39
C SER A 110 10.69 0.14 -1.84
N GLN A 111 10.64 -1.17 -2.10
CA GLN A 111 10.67 -1.73 -3.45
C GLN A 111 9.29 -1.73 -4.12
N ILE A 112 8.21 -1.50 -3.36
CA ILE A 112 6.86 -1.40 -3.91
C ILE A 112 6.50 0.07 -4.12
N LEU A 113 6.07 0.38 -5.33
CA LEU A 113 5.52 1.68 -5.71
C LEU A 113 4.05 1.50 -6.10
N PHE A 114 3.16 2.35 -5.61
CA PHE A 114 1.77 2.40 -6.07
C PHE A 114 1.58 3.62 -6.95
N ASP A 115 1.31 3.40 -8.24
CA ASP A 115 1.04 4.46 -9.21
C ASP A 115 -0.39 5.00 -9.07
N GLY A 116 -0.59 6.25 -9.44
CA GLY A 116 -1.93 6.86 -9.54
C GLY A 116 -2.63 7.18 -8.22
N LEU A 117 -2.05 6.91 -7.05
CA LEU A 117 -2.64 7.26 -5.74
C LEU A 117 -2.49 8.73 -5.36
N ASN A 118 -2.57 9.60 -6.37
CA ASN A 118 -2.87 11.01 -6.21
C ASN A 118 -4.25 11.36 -6.82
N PRO A 119 -5.37 10.89 -6.24
CA PRO A 119 -6.70 11.35 -6.63
C PRO A 119 -6.91 12.77 -6.10
N GLY A 120 -6.22 13.77 -6.68
CA GLY A 120 -6.38 15.16 -6.27
C GLY A 120 -5.25 16.14 -6.59
N GLY A 121 -4.09 15.70 -7.09
CA GLY A 121 -2.95 16.60 -7.33
C GLY A 121 -2.28 17.11 -6.05
N ASP A 122 -2.36 16.34 -4.96
CA ASP A 122 -1.61 16.58 -3.72
C ASP A 122 -0.09 16.60 -4.02
N PRO A 123 0.65 17.65 -3.63
CA PRO A 123 2.11 17.74 -3.79
C PRO A 123 2.90 16.64 -3.07
N TRP A 124 2.27 15.91 -2.15
CA TRP A 124 2.89 14.81 -1.41
C TRP A 124 2.57 13.50 -2.14
N THR A 125 3.47 13.09 -3.03
CA THR A 125 3.43 11.76 -3.65
C THR A 125 3.66 10.69 -2.59
N TRP A 126 2.58 10.10 -2.10
CA TRP A 126 2.60 9.03 -1.09
C TRP A 126 3.06 7.72 -1.71
N ASN A 127 4.38 7.51 -1.73
CA ASN A 127 5.00 6.25 -2.13
C ASN A 127 5.31 5.36 -0.90
N ASP A 128 4.46 5.42 0.11
CA ASP A 128 4.63 4.71 1.36
C ASP A 128 3.84 3.41 1.33
N THR A 129 4.55 2.29 1.16
CA THR A 129 3.98 0.95 1.31
C THR A 129 3.90 0.59 2.78
N GLY A 130 2.73 0.15 3.22
CA GLY A 130 2.48 -0.45 4.52
C GLY A 130 2.26 -1.95 4.41
N TRP A 131 2.55 -2.65 5.52
CA TRP A 131 2.13 -4.04 5.73
C TRP A 131 1.57 -4.11 7.15
N ASP A 132 0.30 -4.50 7.30
CA ASP A 132 -0.31 -4.60 8.63
C ASP A 132 -0.49 -6.05 9.10
N SER A 133 -0.49 -6.22 10.42
CA SER A 133 -0.64 -7.51 11.08
C SER A 133 -2.10 -7.96 11.27
N TYR A 134 -3.07 -7.08 11.01
CA TYR A 134 -4.48 -7.37 11.29
C TYR A 134 -5.10 -8.22 10.17
N ASN A 135 -4.71 -7.97 8.92
CA ASN A 135 -5.23 -8.70 7.75
C ASN A 135 -4.13 -9.19 6.79
N ASP A 136 -2.86 -9.09 7.17
CA ASP A 136 -1.70 -9.43 6.33
C ASP A 136 -1.68 -8.67 4.99
N GLU A 137 -2.28 -7.48 4.93
CA GLU A 137 -2.42 -6.69 3.71
C GLU A 137 -1.21 -5.79 3.48
N ILE A 138 -0.74 -5.80 2.23
CA ILE A 138 0.20 -4.86 1.65
C ILE A 138 -0.62 -3.78 0.96
N TYR A 139 -0.51 -2.54 1.43
CA TYR A 139 -1.36 -1.46 0.96
C TYR A 139 -0.60 -0.14 0.86
N PRO A 140 -1.09 0.78 0.03
CA PRO A 140 -0.59 2.14 0.03
C PRO A 140 -1.09 2.89 1.27
N ARG A 141 -0.18 3.49 2.03
CA ARG A 141 -0.59 4.37 3.14
C ARG A 141 -1.00 5.74 2.59
N VAL A 142 -2.28 6.06 2.77
CA VAL A 142 -2.76 7.45 2.79
C VAL A 142 -2.81 7.92 4.25
N PRO A 143 -2.53 9.21 4.55
CA PRO A 143 -2.65 9.72 5.92
C PRO A 143 -4.00 9.35 6.53
N GLU A 144 -3.98 8.74 7.70
CA GLU A 144 -5.21 8.28 8.35
C GLU A 144 -6.10 9.46 8.75
N PRO A 145 -7.45 9.28 8.73
CA PRO A 145 -8.42 10.29 9.20
C PRO A 145 -8.10 10.86 10.59
N SER A 146 -7.46 10.06 11.45
CA SER A 146 -7.03 10.42 12.81
C SER A 146 -6.02 11.58 12.84
N THR A 147 -5.14 11.69 11.84
CA THR A 147 -4.18 12.79 11.72
C THR A 147 -4.91 14.12 11.50
N TYR A 148 -5.90 14.10 10.60
CA TYR A 148 -6.77 15.25 10.36
C TYR A 148 -7.65 15.57 11.57
N GLY A 149 -8.16 14.54 12.25
CA GLY A 149 -8.90 14.67 13.50
C GLY A 149 -8.09 15.37 14.60
N ALA A 150 -6.84 14.94 14.82
CA ALA A 150 -5.95 15.52 15.81
C ALA A 150 -5.65 17.00 15.53
N ILE A 151 -5.41 17.36 14.26
CA ILE A 151 -5.21 18.76 13.85
C ILE A 151 -6.47 19.59 14.13
N LEU A 152 -7.66 19.09 13.78
CA LEU A 152 -8.91 19.78 14.04
C LEU A 152 -9.16 19.97 15.55
N THR A 153 -8.89 18.95 16.35
CA THR A 153 -9.00 19.02 17.82
C THR A 153 -8.00 20.03 18.39
N ALA A 154 -6.75 20.02 17.93
CA ALA A 154 -5.75 20.99 18.35
C ALA A 154 -6.17 22.44 17.99
N ALA A 155 -6.66 22.64 16.77
CA ALA A 155 -7.11 23.95 16.29
C ALA A 155 -8.31 24.48 17.09
N THR A 156 -9.28 23.61 17.40
CA THR A 156 -10.46 24.00 18.20
C THR A 156 -10.09 24.32 19.64
N LEU A 157 -9.18 23.56 20.27
CA LEU A 157 -8.66 23.86 21.60
C LEU A 157 -7.91 25.19 21.64
N ALA A 158 -7.07 25.47 20.64
CA ALA A 158 -6.35 26.74 20.52
C ALA A 158 -7.32 27.93 20.38
N LEU A 159 -8.36 27.79 19.56
CA LEU A 159 -9.39 28.83 19.41
C LEU A 159 -10.14 29.09 20.71
N LEU A 160 -10.53 28.04 21.44
CA LEU A 160 -11.20 28.17 22.74
C LEU A 160 -10.30 28.86 23.79
N ALA A 161 -9.02 28.49 23.84
CA ALA A 161 -8.05 29.12 24.73
C ALA A 161 -7.86 30.60 24.39
N TYR A 162 -7.78 30.95 23.10
CA TYR A 162 -7.69 32.32 22.63
C TYR A 162 -8.94 33.14 23.02
N ARG A 163 -10.15 32.62 22.79
CA ARG A 163 -11.41 33.29 23.18
C ARG A 163 -11.48 33.53 24.68
N LYS A 164 -11.08 32.56 25.50
CA LYS A 164 -11.04 32.71 26.98
C LYS A 164 -10.03 33.78 27.41
N ARG A 165 -8.85 33.84 26.79
CA ARG A 165 -7.85 34.89 27.09
C ARG A 165 -8.39 36.28 26.76
N LYS A 166 -9.00 36.45 25.60
CA LYS A 166 -9.57 37.75 25.17
C LYS A 166 -10.67 38.23 26.10
N ALA A 167 -11.59 37.34 26.52
CA ALA A 167 -12.65 37.70 27.46
C ALA A 167 -12.13 38.18 28.83
N ARG A 168 -11.04 37.56 29.34
CA ARG A 168 -10.40 37.99 30.59
C ARG A 168 -9.70 39.34 30.46
N GLN A 169 -9.07 39.61 29.32
CA GLN A 169 -8.44 40.91 29.06
C GLN A 169 -9.47 42.04 29.05
N LEU A 170 -10.62 41.84 28.39
CA LEU A 170 -11.73 42.79 28.39
C LEU A 170 -12.29 43.02 29.79
N ALA A 171 -12.54 41.95 30.56
CA ALA A 171 -13.05 42.06 31.93
C ALA A 171 -12.08 42.75 32.90
N ASN A 172 -10.77 42.70 32.64
CA ASN A 172 -9.77 43.41 33.43
C ASN A 172 -9.65 44.88 33.03
N GLN A 173 -9.97 45.24 31.78
CA GLN A 173 -10.01 46.63 31.32
C GLN A 173 -11.23 47.39 31.86
N GLU A 174 -12.37 46.72 32.07
CA GLU A 174 -13.57 47.33 32.68
C GLU A 174 -13.45 47.59 34.19
N LYS A 175 -12.42 47.03 34.85
CA LYS A 175 -12.17 47.16 36.30
C LYS A 175 -11.08 48.17 36.64
N ALA A 176 -10.43 48.77 35.65
CA ALA A 176 -9.41 49.81 35.79
C ALA A 176 -10.01 51.18 35.45
#